data_AF-A0A520RZV2-F1
#
_entry.id   AF-A0A520RZV2-F1
#
_cell.length_a   1.000
_cell.length_b   1.000
_cell.length_c   1.000
_cell.angle_alpha   90.00
_cell.angle_beta   90.00
_cell.angle_gamma   90.00
#
_symmetry.space_group_name_H-M   'P 1'
#
loop_
_entity.id
_entity.type
_entity.pdbx_description
1 polymer ?
#
loop_
_entity_poly.entity_id
_entity_poly.type
_entity_poly.pdbx_seq_one_letter_code
_entity_poly.pdbx_strand_id
1 'polypeptide(L)'
;QTVKQAVKACHAHKIIITHGTDTMVATASVLAEIPEKTIVLTGALQPALFKNSDAMFNIGAAITAVQTLKPGVYVTMNDQVFAHDRVRKDVEQNRFVSL
;
A
#
# COMPACT_ATOMS: atom_id res chain seq x y z
N GLN A 1 -4.38 -3.97 -15.66
CA GLN A 1 -3.88 -5.36 -15.84
C GLN A 1 -2.36 -5.51 -15.65
N THR A 2 -1.57 -4.44 -15.77
CA THR A 2 -0.10 -4.49 -15.77
C THR A 2 0.54 -4.81 -14.41
N VAL A 3 0.04 -4.25 -13.30
CA VAL A 3 0.69 -4.42 -11.97
C VAL A 3 0.60 -5.84 -11.42
N LYS A 4 -0.56 -6.51 -11.51
CA LYS A 4 -0.73 -7.91 -11.04
C LYS A 4 0.24 -8.85 -11.76
N GLN A 5 0.40 -8.68 -13.07
CA GLN A 5 1.33 -9.49 -13.86
C GLN A 5 2.78 -9.20 -13.50
N ALA A 6 3.15 -7.92 -13.31
CA ALA A 6 4.49 -7.56 -12.85
C ALA A 6 4.82 -8.18 -11.48
N VAL A 7 3.88 -8.16 -10.54
CA VAL A 7 4.06 -8.78 -9.21
C VAL A 7 4.17 -10.31 -9.32
N LYS A 8 3.36 -10.96 -10.16
CA LYS A 8 3.46 -12.42 -10.41
C LYS A 8 4.80 -12.82 -11.03
N ALA A 9 5.29 -12.06 -12.00
CA ALA A 9 6.56 -12.31 -12.67
C ALA A 9 7.78 -11.95 -11.82
N CYS A 10 7.61 -11.12 -10.78
CA CYS A 10 8.69 -10.70 -9.91
C CYS A 10 9.13 -11.84 -8.98
N HIS A 11 10.43 -12.14 -8.96
CA HIS A 11 11.03 -13.13 -8.06
C HIS A 11 11.07 -12.67 -6.60
N ALA A 12 10.97 -11.36 -6.32
CA ALA A 12 10.97 -10.87 -4.95
C ALA A 12 9.72 -11.31 -4.18
N HIS A 13 9.90 -11.68 -2.92
CA HIS A 13 8.80 -12.00 -1.99
C HIS A 13 8.34 -10.81 -1.16
N LYS A 14 9.15 -9.77 -1.06
CA LYS A 14 8.88 -8.53 -0.32
C LYS A 14 8.82 -7.39 -1.31
N ILE A 15 7.64 -6.82 -1.52
CA ILE A 15 7.38 -5.84 -2.58
C ILE A 15 6.71 -4.62 -1.98
N ILE A 16 7.24 -3.43 -2.29
CA ILE A 16 6.57 -2.15 -2.03
C ILE A 16 6.11 -1.58 -3.36
N ILE A 17 4.87 -1.08 -3.40
CA ILE A 17 4.28 -0.44 -4.57
C ILE A 17 3.87 0.97 -4.19
N THR A 18 4.50 1.97 -4.79
CA THR A 18 3.99 3.35 -4.75
C THR A 18 2.80 3.47 -5.69
N HIS A 19 1.69 4.03 -5.21
CA HIS A 19 0.42 4.08 -5.94
C HIS A 19 -0.35 5.37 -5.60
N GLY A 20 -1.15 5.86 -6.56
CA GLY A 20 -2.09 6.96 -6.30
C GLY A 20 -3.20 6.55 -5.33
N THR A 21 -3.74 7.47 -4.53
CA THR A 21 -4.62 7.08 -3.42
C THR A 21 -6.02 6.65 -3.83
N ASP A 22 -6.51 7.11 -4.98
CA ASP A 22 -7.91 7.00 -5.37
C ASP A 22 -8.37 5.55 -5.55
N THR A 23 -7.51 4.71 -6.14
CA THR A 23 -7.82 3.30 -6.45
C THR A 23 -6.88 2.32 -5.74
N MET A 24 -6.10 2.79 -4.76
CA MET A 24 -5.10 1.97 -4.06
C MET A 24 -5.71 0.70 -3.44
N VAL A 25 -6.86 0.84 -2.76
CA VAL A 25 -7.55 -0.30 -2.12
C VAL A 25 -8.03 -1.30 -3.17
N ALA A 26 -8.56 -0.83 -4.30
CA ALA A 26 -8.99 -1.71 -5.39
C ALA A 26 -7.81 -2.50 -5.98
N THR A 27 -6.66 -1.84 -6.19
CA THR A 27 -5.43 -2.51 -6.63
C THR A 27 -4.95 -3.53 -5.59
N ALA A 28 -4.98 -3.18 -4.29
CA ALA A 28 -4.60 -4.08 -3.21
C ALA A 28 -5.44 -5.37 -3.21
N SER A 29 -6.76 -5.25 -3.36
CA SER A 29 -7.68 -6.40 -3.43
C SER A 29 -7.37 -7.33 -4.61
N VAL A 30 -7.02 -6.79 -5.77
CA VAL A 30 -6.66 -7.59 -6.96
C VAL A 30 -5.33 -8.35 -6.77
N LEU A 31 -4.42 -7.82 -5.95
CA LEU A 31 -3.13 -8.43 -5.63
C LEU A 31 -3.21 -9.50 -4.54
N ALA A 32 -4.28 -9.50 -3.73
CA ALA A 32 -4.48 -10.45 -2.62
C ALA A 32 -4.51 -11.92 -3.06
N GLU A 33 -4.82 -12.19 -4.32
CA GLU A 33 -4.78 -13.53 -4.91
C GLU A 33 -3.36 -14.08 -5.16
N ILE A 34 -2.31 -13.28 -4.95
CA ILE A 34 -0.93 -13.71 -5.17
C ILE A 34 -0.37 -14.28 -3.86
N PRO A 35 -0.18 -15.61 -3.75
CA PRO A 35 0.29 -16.22 -2.51
C PRO A 35 1.79 -15.96 -2.29
N GLU A 36 2.25 -16.22 -1.06
CA GLU A 36 3.68 -16.27 -0.68
C GLU A 36 4.48 -14.97 -0.87
N LYS A 37 3.80 -13.84 -1.07
CA LYS A 37 4.42 -12.51 -1.15
C LYS A 37 3.85 -11.57 -0.09
N THR A 38 4.72 -10.79 0.53
CA THR A 38 4.36 -9.62 1.35
C THR A 38 4.38 -8.41 0.43
N ILE A 39 3.21 -7.86 0.14
CA ILE A 39 3.05 -6.72 -0.78
C ILE A 39 2.48 -5.56 0.01
N VAL A 40 3.17 -4.43 0.02
CA VAL A 40 2.72 -3.21 0.70
C VAL A 40 2.50 -2.11 -0.33
N LEU A 41 1.25 -1.64 -0.43
CA LEU A 41 0.92 -0.46 -1.22
C LEU A 41 1.01 0.77 -0.34
N THR A 42 1.60 1.83 -0.89
CA THR A 42 1.71 3.10 -0.20
C THR A 42 1.66 4.25 -1.18
N GLY A 43 1.49 5.47 -0.67
CA GLY A 43 1.40 6.67 -1.48
C GLY A 43 1.51 7.90 -0.59
N ALA A 44 0.93 9.00 -1.05
CA ALA A 44 0.87 10.23 -0.28
C ALA A 44 -0.42 10.99 -0.61
N LEU A 45 -0.97 11.68 0.38
CA LEU A 45 -2.09 12.61 0.21
C LEU A 45 -1.60 13.97 -0.30
N GLN A 46 -0.34 14.30 -0.05
CA GLN A 46 0.32 15.48 -0.59
C GLN A 46 1.53 15.10 -1.45
N PRO A 47 1.81 15.81 -2.55
CA PRO A 47 3.00 15.57 -3.37
C PRO A 47 4.29 15.56 -2.54
N ALA A 48 5.19 14.63 -2.84
CA ALA A 48 6.43 14.41 -2.07
C ALA A 48 7.36 15.64 -2.01
N LEU A 49 7.22 16.59 -2.93
CA LEU A 49 7.99 17.83 -2.96
C LEU A 49 7.56 18.85 -1.89
N PHE A 50 6.40 18.66 -1.26
CA PHE A 50 5.89 19.59 -0.27
C PHE A 50 6.56 19.33 1.08
N LYS A 51 6.95 20.42 1.78
CA LYS A 51 7.65 20.35 3.08
C LYS A 51 6.90 19.54 4.14
N ASN A 52 5.57 19.56 4.09
CA ASN A 52 4.68 18.88 5.05
C ASN A 52 4.07 17.60 4.47
N SER A 53 4.67 17.03 3.41
CA SER A 53 4.17 15.81 2.78
C SER A 53 4.27 14.59 3.71
N ASP A 54 3.25 13.74 3.65
CA ASP A 54 3.18 12.44 4.32
C ASP A 54 4.01 11.36 3.60
N ALA A 55 4.53 11.63 2.40
CA ALA A 55 5.21 10.65 1.55
C ALA A 55 6.41 9.97 2.23
N MET A 56 7.28 10.75 2.89
CA MET A 56 8.49 10.20 3.52
C MET A 56 8.16 9.24 4.67
N PHE A 57 7.16 9.61 5.49
CA PHE A 57 6.72 8.76 6.58
C PHE A 57 6.08 7.47 6.05
N ASN A 58 5.20 7.60 5.05
CA ASN A 58 4.50 6.46 4.44
C ASN A 58 5.48 5.44 3.81
N ILE A 59 6.57 5.91 3.18
CA ILE A 59 7.64 5.04 2.68
C ILE A 59 8.37 4.32 3.81
N GLY A 60 8.71 5.01 4.89
CA GLY A 60 9.33 4.39 6.07
C GLY A 60 8.44 3.31 6.70
N ALA A 61 7.13 3.59 6.79
CA ALA A 61 6.14 2.62 7.23
C ALA A 61 6.05 1.41 6.28
N ALA A 62 6.08 1.63 4.97
CA ALA A 62 6.05 0.56 3.97
C ALA A 62 7.28 -0.35 4.05
N ILE A 63 8.47 0.24 4.19
CA ILE A 63 9.74 -0.49 4.38
C ILE A 63 9.70 -1.33 5.64
N THR A 64 9.12 -0.82 6.73
CA THR A 64 8.99 -1.57 7.98
C THR A 64 8.00 -2.72 7.79
N ALA A 65 6.78 -2.43 7.31
CA ALA A 65 5.71 -3.41 7.13
C ALA A 65 6.10 -4.57 6.22
N VAL A 66 6.76 -4.30 5.08
CA VAL A 66 7.14 -5.35 4.13
C VAL A 66 8.18 -6.31 4.70
N GLN A 67 8.98 -5.84 5.67
CA GLN A 67 10.03 -6.64 6.29
C GLN A 67 9.52 -7.49 7.45
N THR A 68 8.54 -6.99 8.20
CA THR A 68 8.09 -7.58 9.48
C THR A 68 6.79 -8.36 9.39
N LEU A 69 5.94 -8.09 8.39
CA LEU A 69 4.66 -8.78 8.24
C LEU A 69 4.81 -10.10 7.48
N LYS A 70 3.91 -11.04 7.79
CA LYS A 70 3.75 -12.31 7.07
C LYS A 70 3.31 -12.04 5.62
N PRO A 71 3.42 -13.04 4.72
CA PRO A 71 2.85 -12.95 3.39
C PRO A 71 1.38 -12.50 3.42
N GLY A 72 1.04 -11.56 2.56
CA GLY A 72 -0.23 -10.83 2.56
C GLY A 72 -0.12 -9.49 1.84
N VAL A 73 -1.26 -8.84 1.63
CA VAL A 73 -1.34 -7.51 0.99
C VAL A 73 -1.80 -6.47 2.00
N TYR A 74 -1.03 -5.38 2.08
CA TYR A 74 -1.21 -4.34 3.07
C TYR A 74 -1.21 -2.95 2.43
N VAL A 75 -1.78 -1.97 3.13
CA VAL A 75 -1.73 -0.55 2.80
C VAL A 75 -1.08 0.20 3.96
N THR A 76 -0.12 1.08 3.66
CA THR A 76 0.47 2.00 4.66
C THR A 76 0.16 3.44 4.30
N MET A 77 -0.75 4.05 5.07
CA MET A 77 -1.22 5.43 4.93
C MET A 77 -1.70 5.93 6.30
N ASN A 78 -1.67 7.24 6.54
CA ASN A 78 -2.23 7.85 7.77
C ASN A 78 -1.70 7.20 9.06
N ASP A 79 -0.38 7.00 9.11
CA ASP A 79 0.37 6.44 10.26
C ASP A 79 -0.03 5.03 10.68
N GLN A 80 -0.69 4.28 9.79
CA GLN A 80 -1.23 2.96 10.07
C GLN A 80 -0.88 1.96 8.99
N VAL A 81 -0.88 0.69 9.38
CA VAL A 81 -0.80 -0.45 8.46
C VAL A 81 -2.15 -1.16 8.47
N PHE A 82 -2.75 -1.31 7.30
CA PHE A 82 -4.01 -2.00 7.14
C PHE A 82 -3.85 -3.26 6.29
N ALA A 83 -4.59 -4.31 6.60
CA ALA A 83 -4.83 -5.39 5.64
C ALA A 83 -5.70 -4.87 4.49
N HIS A 84 -5.49 -5.37 3.27
CA HIS A 84 -6.20 -4.90 2.08
C HIS A 84 -7.73 -4.97 2.19
N ASP A 85 -8.26 -5.90 2.99
CA ASP A 85 -9.68 -6.16 3.24
C ASP A 85 -10.22 -5.47 4.51
N ARG A 86 -9.40 -4.67 5.19
CA ARG A 86 -9.73 -3.96 6.43
C ARG A 86 -9.50 -2.45 6.31
N VAL A 87 -9.56 -1.91 5.11
CA VAL A 87 -9.33 -0.49 4.84
C VAL A 87 -10.22 0.04 3.74
N ARG A 88 -10.63 1.31 3.87
CA ARG A 88 -11.20 2.11 2.78
C ARG A 88 -10.56 3.48 2.72
N LYS A 89 -10.62 4.10 1.54
CA LYS A 89 -10.38 5.53 1.38
C LYS A 89 -11.66 6.29 1.76
N ASP A 90 -11.57 7.10 2.79
CA ASP A 90 -12.54 8.15 3.09
C ASP A 90 -12.23 9.35 2.19
N VAL A 91 -13.07 9.56 1.17
CA VAL A 91 -12.87 10.63 0.18
C VAL A 91 -13.22 11.98 0.79
N GLU A 92 -14.28 12.06 1.60
CA GLU A 92 -14.73 13.30 2.24
C GLU A 92 -13.68 13.84 3.21
N GLN A 93 -13.11 12.97 4.05
CA GLN A 93 -12.08 13.33 5.03
C GLN A 93 -10.65 13.19 4.48
N ASN A 94 -10.50 12.88 3.19
CA ASN A 94 -9.25 12.64 2.49
C ASN A 94 -8.25 11.74 3.24
N ARG A 95 -8.69 10.62 3.82
CA ARG A 95 -7.83 9.74 4.64
C ARG A 95 -8.18 8.26 4.46
N PHE A 96 -7.27 7.38 4.83
CA PHE A 96 -7.54 5.95 4.97
C PHE A 96 -8.04 5.66 6.38
N VAL A 97 -9.04 4.79 6.47
CA VAL A 97 -9.64 4.36 7.74
C VAL A 97 -9.90 2.86 7.71
N SER A 98 -9.89 2.25 8.89
CA SER A 98 -10.33 0.88 9.07
C SER A 98 -11.80 0.72 8.66
N LEU A 99 -12.13 -0.45 8.11
CA LEU A 99 -13.50 -0.88 7.86
C LEU A 99 -14.23 -1.28 9.15
#